data_AF-A0A1H2QVN4-F1
#
_entry.id   AF-A0A1H2QVN4-F1
#
_cell.length_a   1.000
_cell.length_b   1.000
_cell.length_c   1.000
_cell.angle_alpha   90.00
_cell.angle_beta   90.00
_cell.angle_gamma   90.00
#
_symmetry.space_group_name_H-M   'P 1'
#
loop_
_entity.id
_entity.type
_entity.pdbx_description
1 polymer ?
#
loop_
_entity_poly.entity_id
_entity_poly.type
_entity_poly.pdbx_seq_one_letter_code
_entity_poly.pdbx_strand_id
1 'polypeptide(L)'
;MKRLAVACFLLAASAEANTATSQRPMPRTAIATAPARAVIVEVSDSQLAPRRSVRPVGRRGGATAAATTRTGARSNTFGQQLKQAFQKKPKPARAATVAPKASKRIAKGLQGSVCGDPSIRGEKISRIPAKMNGCGLSNGVKVTAVSGVALTQHAKIDCNTAKALKTWVDNGVKPSVGRRGGGVKSLRVVAHYACRTRNNKKGAKVSEHGRGRALDIAAINLKDGSSMTVLKGWRSAKNGPVLKKMHKAACGPFGTVLGPNANRYHQDHFHFDTARYRSGTYCR
;
A
#
# COMPACT_ATOMS: atom_id res chain seq x y z
N MET A 1 29.93 73.73 13.20
CA MET A 1 29.02 72.58 13.01
C MET A 1 29.40 71.85 11.72
N LYS A 2 30.18 70.76 11.79
CA LYS A 2 30.54 69.93 10.62
C LYS A 2 29.78 68.60 10.73
N ARG A 3 28.90 68.29 9.77
CA ARG A 3 28.16 67.02 9.70
C ARG A 3 29.01 66.01 8.92
N LEU A 4 29.47 64.94 9.59
CA LEU A 4 30.05 63.77 8.93
C LEU A 4 28.93 62.94 8.31
N ALA A 5 29.00 62.67 7.01
CA ALA A 5 28.20 61.67 6.33
C ALA A 5 28.97 60.33 6.35
N VAL A 6 28.39 59.31 6.99
CA VAL A 6 28.93 57.94 6.97
C VAL A 6 28.27 57.20 5.81
N ALA A 7 29.05 56.88 4.77
CA ALA A 7 28.62 56.03 3.67
C ALA A 7 28.79 54.55 4.06
N CYS A 8 27.69 53.82 4.12
CA CYS A 8 27.67 52.39 4.42
C CYS A 8 27.80 51.59 3.12
N PHE A 9 28.99 51.03 2.84
CA PHE A 9 29.21 50.12 1.72
C PHE A 9 28.73 48.71 2.11
N LEU A 10 27.65 48.25 1.49
CA LEU A 10 27.18 46.86 1.57
C LEU A 10 27.93 46.02 0.54
N LEU A 11 28.90 45.22 1.01
CA LEU A 11 29.54 44.17 0.22
C LEU A 11 28.57 42.99 0.07
N ALA A 12 28.04 42.78 -1.14
CA ALA A 12 27.27 41.60 -1.48
C ALA A 12 28.20 40.41 -1.73
N ALA A 13 28.40 39.56 -0.72
CA ALA A 13 29.02 38.27 -0.89
C ALA A 13 27.99 37.25 -1.41
N SER A 14 28.12 36.85 -2.67
CA SER A 14 27.36 35.74 -3.24
C SER A 14 27.85 34.43 -2.65
N ALA A 15 27.10 33.86 -1.71
CA ALA A 15 27.36 32.54 -1.16
C ALA A 15 26.86 31.46 -2.14
N GLU A 16 27.77 30.83 -2.88
CA GLU A 16 27.46 29.64 -3.67
C GLU A 16 27.28 28.41 -2.73
N ALA A 17 26.06 27.89 -2.66
CA ALA A 17 25.75 26.72 -1.85
C ALA A 17 26.19 25.43 -2.58
N ASN A 18 27.21 24.76 -2.04
CA ASN A 18 27.65 23.43 -2.48
C ASN A 18 26.54 22.37 -2.33
N THR A 19 25.85 22.03 -3.43
CA THR A 19 24.71 21.09 -3.46
C THR A 19 25.11 19.61 -3.34
N ALA A 20 26.39 19.28 -3.48
CA ALA A 20 26.91 17.90 -3.42
C ALA A 20 26.78 17.24 -2.02
N THR A 21 26.45 18.00 -0.97
CA THR A 21 26.43 17.51 0.43
C THR A 21 25.03 17.51 1.08
N SER A 22 23.97 17.68 0.29
CA SER A 22 22.61 17.78 0.84
C SER A 22 22.15 16.45 1.44
N GLN A 23 21.97 16.43 2.76
CA GLN A 23 21.30 15.32 3.48
C GLN A 23 19.78 15.33 3.30
N ARG A 24 19.28 16.31 2.54
CA ARG A 24 17.89 16.37 2.11
C ARG A 24 17.81 15.73 0.74
N PRO A 25 16.86 14.82 0.50
CA PRO A 25 16.65 14.31 -0.84
C PRO A 25 16.24 15.48 -1.76
N MET A 26 17.06 15.78 -2.76
CA MET A 26 16.75 16.82 -3.75
C MET A 26 15.96 16.21 -4.92
N PRO A 27 15.01 16.94 -5.51
CA PRO A 27 14.45 16.56 -6.80
C PRO A 27 15.54 16.76 -7.87
N ARG A 28 16.03 15.68 -8.47
CA ARG A 28 16.83 15.75 -9.70
C ARG A 28 15.93 16.24 -10.85
N THR A 29 16.36 17.30 -11.53
CA THR A 29 15.83 17.77 -12.81
C THR A 29 15.84 16.63 -13.84
N ALA A 30 14.84 16.60 -14.74
CA ALA A 30 14.79 15.62 -15.81
C ALA A 30 16.04 15.75 -16.69
N ILE A 31 16.79 14.66 -16.83
CA ILE A 31 17.87 14.57 -17.82
C ILE A 31 17.18 14.43 -19.17
N ALA A 32 17.46 15.33 -20.10
CA ALA A 32 17.02 15.22 -21.48
C ALA A 32 17.49 13.87 -22.04
N THR A 33 16.53 13.10 -22.54
CA THR A 33 16.77 11.81 -23.19
C THR A 33 17.68 12.03 -24.40
N ALA A 34 18.87 11.42 -24.40
CA ALA A 34 19.68 11.34 -25.60
C ALA A 34 18.89 10.60 -26.70
N PRO A 35 18.97 11.01 -27.97
CA PRO A 35 18.27 10.33 -29.04
C PRO A 35 18.79 8.90 -29.18
N ALA A 36 17.87 7.94 -29.22
CA ALA A 36 18.19 6.55 -29.53
C ALA A 36 18.68 6.47 -30.98
N ARG A 37 19.95 6.08 -31.18
CA ARG A 37 20.39 5.61 -32.50
C ARG A 37 19.71 4.28 -32.77
N ALA A 38 18.84 4.25 -33.78
CA ALA A 38 18.28 3.02 -34.30
C ALA A 38 19.40 2.23 -34.99
N VAL A 39 19.66 1.02 -34.51
CA VAL A 39 20.42 0.01 -35.26
C VAL A 39 19.40 -0.77 -36.06
N ILE A 40 19.40 -0.60 -37.38
CA ILE A 40 18.60 -1.41 -38.29
C ILE A 40 19.31 -2.76 -38.39
N VAL A 41 18.62 -3.82 -37.96
CA VAL A 41 19.04 -5.20 -38.19
C VAL A 41 18.11 -5.73 -39.28
N GLU A 42 18.64 -5.98 -40.48
CA GLU A 42 17.91 -6.69 -41.52
C GLU A 42 17.79 -8.16 -41.11
N VAL A 43 16.57 -8.66 -41.01
CA VAL A 43 16.27 -10.07 -40.74
C VAL A 43 15.62 -10.64 -41.99
N SER A 44 16.24 -11.66 -42.58
CA SER A 44 15.75 -12.33 -43.80
C SER A 44 14.44 -13.08 -43.52
N ASP A 45 13.46 -12.91 -44.42
CA ASP A 45 12.06 -13.42 -44.35
C ASP A 45 11.90 -14.95 -44.40
N SER A 46 12.99 -15.72 -44.32
CA SER A 46 12.96 -17.16 -44.58
C SER A 46 12.66 -18.03 -43.34
N GLN A 47 12.26 -17.46 -42.20
CA GLN A 47 12.11 -18.20 -40.93
C GLN A 47 10.75 -18.08 -40.22
N LEU A 48 9.71 -17.51 -40.85
CA LEU A 48 8.35 -17.46 -40.30
C LEU A 48 7.33 -18.21 -41.16
N ALA A 49 7.35 -19.54 -41.08
CA ALA A 49 6.23 -20.37 -41.53
C ALA A 49 5.39 -20.84 -40.33
N PRO A 50 4.12 -20.41 -40.18
CA PRO A 50 3.23 -20.96 -39.17
C PRO A 50 2.72 -22.35 -39.58
N ARG A 51 2.91 -23.34 -38.70
CA ARG A 51 2.30 -24.67 -38.82
C ARG A 51 0.78 -24.59 -38.63
N ARG A 52 0.08 -25.31 -39.51
CA ARG A 52 -1.37 -25.45 -39.70
C ARG A 52 -2.21 -25.49 -38.41
N SER A 53 -3.28 -24.69 -38.40
CA SER A 53 -4.43 -24.80 -37.50
C SER A 53 -5.49 -25.71 -38.13
N VAL A 54 -5.95 -26.73 -37.39
CA VAL A 54 -7.02 -27.65 -37.80
C VAL A 54 -8.35 -27.09 -37.30
N ARG A 55 -9.27 -26.80 -38.24
CA ARG A 55 -10.64 -26.33 -38.00
C ARG A 55 -11.61 -27.50 -37.82
N PRO A 56 -12.55 -27.48 -36.87
CA PRO A 56 -13.67 -28.41 -36.86
C PRO A 56 -14.79 -28.01 -37.84
N VAL A 57 -15.31 -29.01 -38.55
CA VAL A 57 -16.44 -28.95 -39.49
C VAL A 57 -17.77 -28.87 -38.73
N GLY A 58 -18.68 -28.00 -39.17
CA GLY A 58 -20.03 -27.87 -38.65
C GLY A 58 -20.99 -28.94 -39.21
N ARG A 59 -21.90 -29.43 -38.38
CA ARG A 59 -23.01 -30.31 -38.79
C ARG A 59 -24.32 -29.53 -38.76
N ARG A 60 -24.98 -29.49 -39.92
CA ARG A 60 -26.37 -29.03 -40.12
C ARG A 60 -27.35 -30.22 -40.05
N GLY A 61 -28.61 -29.90 -39.78
CA GLY A 61 -29.82 -30.73 -40.00
C GLY A 61 -30.66 -30.82 -38.73
N GLY A 62 -31.97 -30.61 -38.67
CA GLY A 62 -33.06 -30.27 -39.60
C GLY A 62 -34.32 -30.03 -38.71
N ALA A 63 -35.27 -29.15 -39.07
CA ALA A 63 -36.66 -29.49 -39.45
C ALA A 63 -37.40 -30.46 -38.48
N THR A 64 -38.64 -30.29 -38.01
CA THR A 64 -39.85 -29.55 -38.45
C THR A 64 -40.95 -29.67 -37.36
N ALA A 65 -42.02 -28.89 -37.52
CA ALA A 65 -43.20 -28.72 -36.66
C ALA A 65 -44.04 -29.99 -36.34
N ALA A 66 -44.89 -29.90 -35.31
CA ALA A 66 -46.36 -29.99 -35.44
C ALA A 66 -47.05 -29.97 -34.07
N ALA A 67 -48.15 -29.22 -34.02
CA ALA A 67 -49.09 -29.14 -32.91
C ALA A 67 -49.99 -30.39 -32.84
N THR A 68 -50.43 -30.76 -31.63
CA THR A 68 -51.69 -31.46 -31.42
C THR A 68 -52.30 -31.00 -30.11
N THR A 69 -53.49 -30.44 -30.26
CA THR A 69 -54.46 -30.05 -29.24
C THR A 69 -55.01 -31.27 -28.51
N ARG A 70 -55.08 -31.20 -27.18
CA ARG A 70 -56.07 -31.96 -26.41
C ARG A 70 -56.63 -31.09 -25.29
N THR A 71 -57.89 -30.75 -25.48
CA THR A 71 -58.81 -30.13 -24.53
C THR A 71 -59.01 -31.05 -23.32
N GLY A 72 -58.96 -30.46 -22.13
CA GLY A 72 -59.24 -31.13 -20.86
C GLY A 72 -59.49 -30.06 -19.81
N ALA A 73 -60.77 -29.72 -19.63
CA ALA A 73 -61.24 -28.82 -18.59
C ALA A 73 -60.81 -29.34 -17.21
N ARG A 74 -60.12 -28.50 -16.43
CA ARG A 74 -59.96 -28.67 -14.99
C ARG A 74 -60.27 -27.35 -14.30
N SER A 75 -61.16 -27.46 -13.32
CA SER A 75 -61.76 -26.42 -12.50
C SER A 75 -60.71 -25.57 -11.78
N ASN A 76 -60.94 -24.26 -11.81
CA ASN A 76 -60.00 -23.25 -11.35
C ASN A 76 -60.09 -23.13 -9.81
N THR A 77 -59.15 -23.74 -9.08
CA THR A 77 -59.00 -23.63 -7.62
C THR A 77 -58.36 -22.30 -7.16
N PHE A 78 -58.27 -21.30 -8.03
CA PHE A 78 -57.63 -20.01 -7.71
C PHE A 78 -58.48 -19.13 -6.78
N GLY A 79 -59.81 -19.27 -6.81
CA GLY A 79 -60.72 -18.48 -5.96
C GLY A 79 -60.79 -18.91 -4.49
N GLN A 80 -60.41 -20.15 -4.17
CA GLN A 80 -60.46 -20.66 -2.80
C GLN A 80 -59.23 -20.32 -1.97
N GLN A 81 -58.09 -20.01 -2.61
CA GLN A 81 -56.83 -19.73 -1.91
C GLN A 81 -56.73 -18.29 -1.38
N LEU A 82 -57.52 -17.35 -1.90
CA LEU A 82 -57.54 -15.95 -1.45
C LEU A 82 -58.36 -15.70 -0.17
N LYS A 83 -59.34 -16.55 0.15
CA LYS A 83 -60.17 -16.38 1.37
C LYS A 83 -59.45 -16.79 2.66
N GLN A 84 -58.36 -17.54 2.59
CA GLN A 84 -57.55 -17.91 3.77
C GLN A 84 -56.49 -16.86 4.15
N ALA A 85 -56.22 -15.88 3.28
CA ALA A 85 -55.19 -14.85 3.54
C ALA A 85 -55.67 -13.69 4.44
N PHE A 86 -56.98 -13.52 4.63
CA PHE A 86 -57.54 -12.35 5.34
C PHE A 86 -58.17 -12.63 6.72
N GLN A 87 -58.07 -13.86 7.24
CA GLN A 87 -58.68 -14.23 8.53
C GLN A 87 -57.69 -14.40 9.70
N LYS A 88 -56.38 -14.20 9.49
CA LYS A 88 -55.42 -14.21 10.62
C LYS A 88 -55.19 -12.80 11.13
N LYS A 89 -55.81 -12.48 12.28
CA LYS A 89 -55.44 -11.31 13.10
C LYS A 89 -53.92 -11.32 13.33
N PRO A 90 -53.21 -10.19 13.12
CA PRO A 90 -51.80 -10.12 13.47
C PRO A 90 -51.67 -10.26 14.98
N LYS A 91 -50.97 -11.31 15.43
CA LYS A 91 -50.51 -11.38 16.82
C LYS A 91 -49.57 -10.19 17.06
N PRO A 92 -49.65 -9.49 18.21
CA PRO A 92 -48.71 -8.43 18.50
C PRO A 92 -47.30 -9.02 18.42
N ALA A 93 -46.47 -8.46 17.55
CA ALA A 93 -45.07 -8.80 17.46
C ALA A 93 -44.44 -8.46 18.82
N ARG A 94 -44.29 -9.48 19.67
CA ARG A 94 -43.42 -9.40 20.84
C ARG A 94 -42.07 -8.99 20.26
N ALA A 95 -41.62 -7.77 20.56
CA ALA A 95 -40.35 -7.24 20.11
C ALA A 95 -39.29 -8.30 20.36
N ALA A 96 -38.85 -8.97 19.29
CA ALA A 96 -37.75 -9.91 19.37
C ALA A 96 -36.53 -9.05 19.69
N THR A 97 -36.17 -9.01 20.96
CA THR A 97 -34.88 -8.54 21.43
C THR A 97 -33.82 -9.38 20.71
N VAL A 98 -33.36 -8.89 19.55
CA VAL A 98 -32.23 -9.48 18.83
C VAL A 98 -31.05 -9.44 19.78
N ALA A 99 -30.69 -10.62 20.27
CA ALA A 99 -29.80 -10.84 21.39
C ALA A 99 -28.40 -10.20 21.19
N PRO A 100 -27.69 -9.85 22.29
CA PRO A 100 -26.36 -9.21 22.33
C PRO A 100 -25.18 -10.06 21.79
N LYS A 101 -25.43 -11.16 21.08
CA LYS A 101 -24.37 -12.05 20.56
C LYS A 101 -23.66 -11.47 19.33
N ALA A 102 -24.38 -10.76 18.46
CA ALA A 102 -23.77 -10.08 17.31
C ALA A 102 -22.87 -8.92 17.76
N SER A 103 -23.30 -8.13 18.74
CA SER A 103 -22.52 -7.03 19.31
C SER A 103 -21.27 -7.52 20.06
N LYS A 104 -21.35 -8.63 20.80
CA LYS A 104 -20.17 -9.25 21.44
C LYS A 104 -19.13 -9.78 20.43
N ARG A 105 -19.55 -10.35 19.29
CA ARG A 105 -18.63 -10.80 18.23
C ARG A 105 -17.95 -9.62 17.52
N ILE A 106 -18.69 -8.55 17.26
CA ILE A 106 -18.14 -7.30 16.70
C ILE A 106 -17.14 -6.68 17.68
N ALA A 107 -17.48 -6.61 18.97
CA ALA A 107 -16.58 -6.11 20.02
C ALA A 107 -15.30 -6.96 20.15
N LYS A 108 -15.39 -8.29 20.07
CA LYS A 108 -14.23 -9.19 20.07
C LYS A 108 -13.36 -9.07 18.81
N GLY A 109 -13.96 -8.82 17.65
CA GLY A 109 -13.23 -8.53 16.40
C GLY A 109 -12.51 -7.19 16.42
N LEU A 110 -13.08 -6.19 17.10
CA LEU A 110 -12.48 -4.87 17.32
C LEU A 110 -11.44 -4.85 18.44
N GLN A 111 -11.48 -5.82 19.37
CA GLN A 111 -10.53 -5.91 20.46
C GLN A 111 -9.11 -6.05 19.90
N GLY A 112 -8.20 -5.15 20.24
CA GLY A 112 -6.84 -5.09 19.68
C GLY A 112 -6.74 -4.40 18.31
N SER A 113 -7.75 -3.64 17.91
CA SER A 113 -7.65 -2.69 16.79
C SER A 113 -7.19 -1.32 17.29
N VAL A 114 -6.49 -0.57 16.44
CA VAL A 114 -6.01 0.77 16.76
C VAL A 114 -6.34 1.76 15.63
N CYS A 115 -6.15 3.05 15.89
CA CYS A 115 -6.32 4.11 14.90
C CYS A 115 -7.73 4.25 14.28
N GLY A 116 -8.74 3.67 14.94
CA GLY A 116 -10.12 3.66 14.46
C GLY A 116 -10.36 2.74 13.27
N ASP A 117 -9.46 1.78 13.01
CA ASP A 117 -9.55 0.86 11.88
C ASP A 117 -9.40 -0.61 12.36
N PRO A 118 -10.42 -1.47 12.15
CA PRO A 118 -10.39 -2.87 12.60
C PRO A 118 -9.26 -3.71 11.99
N SER A 119 -8.76 -3.31 10.82
CA SER A 119 -7.71 -4.02 10.10
C SER A 119 -6.30 -3.67 10.58
N ILE A 120 -6.15 -2.59 11.36
CA ILE A 120 -4.87 -2.19 11.97
C ILE A 120 -4.86 -2.76 13.39
N ARG A 121 -4.09 -3.82 13.58
CA ARG A 121 -4.02 -4.58 14.82
C ARG A 121 -2.86 -4.07 15.67
N GLY A 122 -3.06 -3.98 16.98
CA GLY A 122 -2.05 -3.54 17.93
C GLY A 122 -2.64 -3.02 19.23
N GLU A 123 -1.91 -2.14 19.88
CA GLU A 123 -2.32 -1.45 21.09
C GLU A 123 -1.92 0.02 21.06
N LYS A 124 -2.66 0.87 21.77
CA LYS A 124 -2.21 2.23 22.09
C LYS A 124 -1.05 2.13 23.07
N ILE A 125 -0.04 2.96 22.90
CA ILE A 125 1.09 3.03 23.83
C ILE A 125 1.13 4.38 24.53
N SER A 126 1.69 4.39 25.73
CA SER A 126 2.01 5.62 26.44
C SER A 126 2.95 6.51 25.61
N ARG A 127 2.91 7.81 25.89
CA ARG A 127 3.82 8.78 25.28
C ARG A 127 5.27 8.34 25.40
N ILE A 128 5.99 8.35 24.29
CA ILE A 128 7.44 8.24 24.28
C ILE A 128 8.01 9.65 24.41
N PRO A 129 8.72 9.98 25.51
CA PRO A 129 9.27 11.31 25.73
C PRO A 129 10.36 11.64 24.70
N ALA A 130 10.54 12.93 24.43
CA ALA A 130 11.58 13.41 23.55
C ALA A 130 12.94 13.29 24.24
N LYS A 131 13.85 12.46 23.72
CA LYS A 131 15.25 12.42 24.19
C LYS A 131 16.12 13.55 23.59
N MET A 132 15.65 14.15 22.51
CA MET A 132 16.26 15.32 21.85
C MET A 132 15.17 16.16 21.18
N ASN A 133 15.47 17.43 20.92
CA ASN A 133 14.56 18.32 20.21
C ASN A 133 14.12 17.73 18.86
N GLY A 134 12.80 17.62 18.66
CA GLY A 134 12.20 17.06 17.46
C GLY A 134 11.95 15.54 17.49
N CYS A 135 12.37 14.83 18.54
CA CYS A 135 11.94 13.45 18.80
C CYS A 135 10.67 13.39 19.66
N GLY A 136 10.06 12.20 19.72
CA GLY A 136 8.96 11.87 20.61
C GLY A 136 7.77 11.28 19.86
N LEU A 137 6.88 10.64 20.60
CA LEU A 137 5.65 10.07 20.06
C LEU A 137 4.55 10.16 21.13
N SER A 138 3.64 11.13 21.01
CA SER A 138 2.61 11.41 22.03
C SER A 138 1.41 10.47 21.92
N ASN A 139 0.86 10.30 20.72
CA ASN A 139 -0.33 9.48 20.46
C ASN A 139 0.05 8.24 19.63
N GLY A 140 1.03 7.49 20.14
CA GLY A 140 1.60 6.34 19.46
C GLY A 140 0.74 5.09 19.55
N VAL A 141 0.95 4.20 18.59
CA VAL A 141 0.45 2.82 18.60
C VAL A 141 1.61 1.86 18.38
N LYS A 142 1.52 0.67 18.98
CA LYS A 142 2.38 -0.48 18.70
C LYS A 142 1.62 -1.41 17.76
N VAL A 143 1.88 -1.28 16.46
CA VAL A 143 1.20 -2.05 15.41
C VAL A 143 1.82 -3.45 15.30
N THR A 144 0.98 -4.48 15.31
CA THR A 144 1.38 -5.88 15.23
C THR A 144 1.04 -6.51 13.88
N ALA A 145 -0.06 -6.08 13.26
CA ALA A 145 -0.46 -6.53 11.93
C ALA A 145 -1.31 -5.48 11.24
N VAL A 146 -1.31 -5.50 9.91
CA VAL A 146 -2.12 -4.62 9.08
C VAL A 146 -2.79 -5.43 7.98
N SER A 147 -4.11 -5.33 7.91
CA SER A 147 -4.95 -6.05 6.94
C SER A 147 -4.64 -7.55 6.86
N GLY A 148 -4.41 -8.17 8.02
CA GLY A 148 -4.08 -9.60 8.15
C GLY A 148 -2.63 -9.98 7.84
N VAL A 149 -1.76 -9.01 7.53
CA VAL A 149 -0.32 -9.21 7.33
C VAL A 149 0.42 -8.82 8.61
N ALA A 150 1.15 -9.76 9.21
CA ALA A 150 1.90 -9.52 10.45
C ALA A 150 3.16 -8.68 10.21
N LEU A 151 3.60 -7.94 11.23
CA LEU A 151 4.91 -7.30 11.26
C LEU A 151 5.85 -8.17 12.10
N THR A 152 7.03 -8.53 11.57
CA THR A 152 7.99 -9.36 12.31
C THR A 152 8.51 -8.69 13.57
N GLN A 153 8.53 -7.36 13.57
CA GLN A 153 8.77 -6.53 14.75
C GLN A 153 7.58 -5.57 14.89
N HIS A 154 7.02 -5.48 16.09
CA HIS A 154 5.88 -4.62 16.33
C HIS A 154 6.31 -3.14 16.27
N ALA A 155 5.74 -2.38 15.33
CA ALA A 155 6.19 -1.05 15.02
C ALA A 155 5.54 0.00 15.93
N LYS A 156 6.35 0.81 16.61
CA LYS A 156 5.88 1.99 17.34
C LYS A 156 5.82 3.18 16.39
N ILE A 157 4.62 3.63 16.02
CA ILE A 157 4.38 4.69 15.03
C ILE A 157 3.12 5.49 15.36
N ASP A 158 2.91 6.61 14.69
CA ASP A 158 1.65 7.34 14.75
C ASP A 158 0.55 6.71 13.86
N CYS A 159 -0.70 7.10 14.11
CA CYS A 159 -1.83 6.53 13.38
C CYS A 159 -1.89 6.91 11.90
N ASN A 160 -1.29 8.03 11.50
CA ASN A 160 -1.24 8.40 10.08
C ASN A 160 -0.31 7.45 9.33
N THR A 161 0.83 7.12 9.91
CA THR A 161 1.81 6.17 9.37
C THR A 161 1.23 4.76 9.34
N ALA A 162 0.49 4.36 10.38
CA ALA A 162 -0.19 3.06 10.40
C ALA A 162 -1.24 2.93 9.27
N LYS A 163 -2.01 4.00 9.00
CA LYS A 163 -2.97 4.05 7.90
C LYS A 163 -2.28 4.05 6.53
N ALA A 164 -1.17 4.78 6.37
CA ALA A 164 -0.38 4.74 5.14
C ALA A 164 0.18 3.34 4.86
N LEU A 165 0.69 2.66 5.89
CA LEU A 165 1.14 1.28 5.83
C LEU A 165 0.01 0.33 5.39
N LYS A 166 -1.20 0.52 5.92
CA LYS A 166 -2.39 -0.23 5.51
C LYS A 166 -2.71 -0.06 4.03
N THR A 167 -2.79 1.19 3.58
CA THR A 167 -3.06 1.49 2.17
C THR A 167 -2.01 0.85 1.26
N TRP A 168 -0.74 0.90 1.63
CA TRP A 168 0.32 0.23 0.88
C TRP A 168 0.20 -1.31 0.89
N VAL A 169 -0.15 -1.92 2.03
CA VAL A 169 -0.37 -3.36 2.11
C VAL A 169 -1.51 -3.79 1.21
N ASP A 170 -2.64 -3.10 1.26
CA ASP A 170 -3.85 -3.47 0.53
C ASP A 170 -3.73 -3.22 -0.98
N ASN A 171 -3.12 -2.09 -1.38
CA ASN A 171 -3.09 -1.67 -2.78
C ASN A 171 -1.75 -1.96 -3.49
N GLY A 172 -0.67 -2.11 -2.72
CA GLY A 172 0.68 -2.32 -3.23
C GLY A 172 1.17 -3.75 -3.02
N VAL A 173 1.24 -4.19 -1.76
CA VAL A 173 1.88 -5.47 -1.40
C VAL A 173 1.04 -6.66 -1.86
N LYS A 174 -0.20 -6.78 -1.38
CA LYS A 174 -1.04 -7.94 -1.68
C LYS A 174 -1.28 -8.12 -3.19
N PRO A 175 -1.62 -7.09 -3.97
CA PRO A 175 -1.85 -7.26 -5.41
C PRO A 175 -0.56 -7.56 -6.18
N SER A 176 0.60 -7.10 -5.69
CA SER A 176 1.89 -7.40 -6.34
C SER A 176 2.37 -8.82 -6.07
N VAL A 177 2.08 -9.38 -4.88
CA VAL A 177 2.36 -10.80 -4.58
C VAL A 177 1.34 -11.72 -5.24
N GLY A 178 0.06 -11.34 -5.23
CA GLY A 178 -1.03 -12.21 -5.67
C GLY A 178 -1.03 -13.54 -4.92
N ARG A 179 -1.03 -14.65 -5.66
CA ARG A 179 -1.04 -16.02 -5.12
C ARG A 179 0.35 -16.61 -4.90
N ARG A 180 1.42 -15.90 -5.30
CA ARG A 180 2.80 -16.39 -5.19
C ARG A 180 3.10 -16.80 -3.74
N GLY A 181 3.63 -18.01 -3.55
CA GLY A 181 3.93 -18.57 -2.24
C GLY A 181 2.75 -18.59 -1.25
N GLY A 182 1.52 -18.72 -1.76
CA GLY A 182 0.29 -18.68 -0.95
C GLY A 182 -0.14 -17.27 -0.51
N GLY A 183 0.54 -16.23 -1.01
CA GLY A 183 0.30 -14.83 -0.65
C GLY A 183 1.20 -14.35 0.48
N VAL A 184 0.96 -13.11 0.91
CA VAL A 184 1.77 -12.44 1.94
C VAL A 184 1.45 -13.02 3.32
N LYS A 185 2.49 -13.35 4.10
CA LYS A 185 2.39 -13.75 5.50
C LYS A 185 2.77 -12.62 6.44
N SER A 186 3.93 -12.00 6.21
CA SER A 186 4.43 -10.92 7.07
C SER A 186 5.36 -9.96 6.34
N LEU A 187 5.53 -8.77 6.91
CA LEU A 187 6.53 -7.78 6.53
C LEU A 187 7.69 -7.83 7.52
N ARG A 188 8.92 -7.93 7.00
CA ARG A 188 10.13 -7.82 7.81
C ARG A 188 10.43 -6.35 8.08
N VAL A 189 9.94 -5.85 9.21
CA VAL A 189 10.29 -4.52 9.72
C VAL A 189 11.70 -4.60 10.31
N VAL A 190 12.57 -3.66 9.93
CA VAL A 190 13.94 -3.54 10.46
C VAL A 190 14.20 -2.22 11.19
N ALA A 191 13.33 -1.22 10.99
CA ALA A 191 13.28 -0.05 11.84
C ALA A 191 11.88 0.53 11.94
N HIS A 192 11.59 1.13 13.09
CA HIS A 192 10.40 1.92 13.40
C HIS A 192 10.86 3.09 14.28
N TYR A 193 10.07 3.55 15.28
CA TYR A 193 10.53 4.62 16.18
C TYR A 193 11.97 4.43 16.67
N ALA A 194 12.82 5.40 16.38
CA ALA A 194 14.21 5.48 16.82
C ALA A 194 14.63 6.96 16.88
N CYS A 195 14.94 7.46 18.06
CA CYS A 195 15.31 8.85 18.24
C CYS A 195 16.78 9.10 17.83
N ARG A 196 16.97 9.62 16.62
CA ARG A 196 18.26 9.93 16.02
C ARG A 196 18.14 11.00 14.92
N THR A 197 19.27 11.61 14.58
CA THR A 197 19.36 12.46 13.38
C THR A 197 19.33 11.62 12.10
N ARG A 198 19.00 12.26 10.97
CA ARG A 198 19.03 11.62 9.65
C ARG A 198 20.43 11.11 9.34
N ASN A 199 20.51 9.88 8.84
CA ASN A 199 21.76 9.17 8.54
C ASN A 199 22.78 9.13 9.70
N ASN A 200 22.33 9.32 10.95
CA ASN A 200 23.20 9.42 12.14
C ASN A 200 24.26 10.54 12.05
N LYS A 201 24.04 11.56 11.22
CA LYS A 201 24.99 12.68 11.08
C LYS A 201 24.75 13.72 12.18
N LYS A 202 25.80 14.05 12.95
CA LYS A 202 25.75 15.08 14.00
C LYS A 202 25.31 16.42 13.39
N GLY A 203 24.44 17.14 14.09
CA GLY A 203 23.87 18.43 13.63
C GLY A 203 22.82 18.32 12.51
N ALA A 204 22.54 17.13 11.98
CA ALA A 204 21.50 16.96 10.98
C ALA A 204 20.10 17.02 11.60
N LYS A 205 19.09 17.27 10.75
CA LYS A 205 17.68 17.23 11.16
C LYS A 205 17.33 15.87 11.76
N VAL A 206 16.43 15.85 12.75
CA VAL A 206 15.85 14.61 13.29
C VAL A 206 15.15 13.83 12.18
N SER A 207 15.35 12.50 12.20
CA SER A 207 14.69 11.56 11.29
C SER A 207 13.19 11.46 11.57
N GLU A 208 12.38 11.13 10.55
CA GLU A 208 10.96 10.83 10.78
C GLU A 208 10.77 9.59 11.67
N HIS A 209 11.75 8.69 11.76
CA HIS A 209 11.78 7.64 12.78
C HIS A 209 11.72 8.22 14.20
N GLY A 210 12.41 9.34 14.46
CA GLY A 210 12.41 9.99 15.77
C GLY A 210 11.07 10.59 16.15
N ARG A 211 10.20 10.81 15.16
CA ARG A 211 8.82 11.33 15.30
C ARG A 211 7.76 10.23 15.29
N GLY A 212 8.16 8.96 15.17
CA GLY A 212 7.24 7.85 14.98
C GLY A 212 6.50 7.88 13.64
N ARG A 213 7.09 8.51 12.62
CA ARG A 213 6.48 8.77 11.31
C ARG A 213 7.11 7.99 10.15
N ALA A 214 7.92 6.98 10.46
CA ALA A 214 8.64 6.19 9.47
C ALA A 214 8.75 4.71 9.83
N LEU A 215 8.88 3.87 8.80
CA LEU A 215 9.23 2.46 8.90
C LEU A 215 10.23 2.05 7.81
N ASP A 216 11.09 1.09 8.17
CA ASP A 216 11.99 0.42 7.23
C ASP A 216 11.58 -1.04 7.06
N ILE A 217 11.32 -1.45 5.81
CA ILE A 217 10.89 -2.81 5.44
C ILE A 217 11.97 -3.48 4.59
N ALA A 218 12.57 -4.56 5.09
CA ALA A 218 13.65 -5.27 4.41
C ALA A 218 13.19 -6.48 3.60
N ALA A 219 12.01 -7.03 3.87
CA ALA A 219 11.52 -8.21 3.16
C ALA A 219 10.00 -8.40 3.24
N ILE A 220 9.47 -9.13 2.26
CA ILE A 220 8.10 -9.65 2.24
C ILE A 220 8.17 -11.17 2.38
N ASN A 221 7.67 -11.69 3.49
CA ASN A 221 7.64 -13.14 3.75
C ASN A 221 6.31 -13.72 3.26
N LEU A 222 6.39 -14.85 2.57
CA LEU A 222 5.24 -15.53 1.99
C LEU A 222 4.75 -16.69 2.88
N LYS A 223 3.57 -17.22 2.59
CA LYS A 223 2.97 -18.29 3.39
C LYS A 223 3.69 -19.64 3.24
N ASP A 224 4.29 -19.88 2.08
CA ASP A 224 5.13 -21.06 1.80
C ASP A 224 6.50 -21.05 2.51
N GLY A 225 6.80 -20.01 3.28
CA GLY A 225 8.07 -19.85 4.00
C GLY A 225 9.16 -19.14 3.20
N SER A 226 8.97 -18.92 1.90
CA SER A 226 9.92 -18.13 1.10
C SER A 226 9.85 -16.63 1.43
N SER A 227 10.93 -15.90 1.10
CA SER A 227 11.02 -14.47 1.38
C SER A 227 11.60 -13.68 0.20
N MET A 228 10.99 -12.53 -0.08
CA MET A 228 11.49 -11.55 -1.04
C MET A 228 12.21 -10.45 -0.26
N THR A 229 13.52 -10.61 -0.03
CA THR A 229 14.35 -9.57 0.58
C THR A 229 14.62 -8.45 -0.43
N VAL A 230 14.65 -7.20 0.04
CA VAL A 230 14.98 -6.04 -0.82
C VAL A 230 16.41 -6.15 -1.32
N LEU A 231 17.37 -6.43 -0.43
CA LEU A 231 18.80 -6.54 -0.74
C LEU A 231 19.09 -7.47 -1.92
N LYS A 232 18.64 -8.74 -1.83
CA LYS A 232 18.89 -9.74 -2.88
C LYS A 232 17.88 -9.64 -4.02
N GLY A 233 16.65 -9.22 -3.72
CA GLY A 233 15.54 -9.29 -4.65
C GLY A 233 15.46 -8.12 -5.63
N TRP A 234 15.86 -6.91 -5.24
CA TRP A 234 15.60 -5.68 -6.03
C TRP A 234 16.14 -5.74 -7.46
N ARG A 235 17.35 -6.28 -7.61
CA ARG A 235 18.07 -6.41 -8.90
C ARG A 235 17.91 -7.79 -9.54
N SER A 236 17.28 -8.74 -8.85
CA SER A 236 17.04 -10.08 -9.40
C SER A 236 15.92 -10.07 -10.45
N ALA A 237 16.02 -10.95 -11.45
CA ALA A 237 14.94 -11.16 -12.42
C ALA A 237 13.65 -11.65 -11.74
N LYS A 238 13.78 -12.55 -10.75
CA LYS A 238 12.64 -13.21 -10.08
C LYS A 238 11.81 -12.30 -9.17
N ASN A 239 12.45 -11.42 -8.40
CA ASN A 239 11.78 -10.58 -7.40
C ASN A 239 11.76 -9.09 -7.77
N GLY A 240 12.66 -8.65 -8.65
CA GLY A 240 12.86 -7.24 -8.98
C GLY A 240 11.58 -6.55 -9.47
N PRO A 241 10.86 -7.09 -10.48
CA PRO A 241 9.63 -6.47 -10.97
C PRO A 241 8.56 -6.31 -9.87
N VAL A 242 8.38 -7.33 -9.04
CA VAL A 242 7.41 -7.34 -7.93
C VAL A 242 7.78 -6.30 -6.87
N LEU A 243 9.04 -6.26 -6.44
CA LEU A 243 9.53 -5.31 -5.44
C LEU A 243 9.47 -3.86 -5.94
N LYS A 244 9.80 -3.61 -7.21
CA LYS A 244 9.68 -2.28 -7.82
C LYS A 244 8.23 -1.82 -7.92
N LYS A 245 7.30 -2.72 -8.24
CA LYS A 245 5.86 -2.43 -8.24
C LYS A 245 5.35 -2.05 -6.85
N MET A 246 5.77 -2.78 -5.82
CA MET A 246 5.43 -2.47 -4.42
C MET A 246 5.99 -1.12 -3.99
N HIS A 247 7.27 -0.85 -4.29
CA HIS A 247 7.91 0.43 -3.97
C HIS A 247 7.19 1.60 -4.66
N LYS A 248 6.85 1.47 -5.95
CA LYS A 248 6.05 2.47 -6.67
C LYS A 248 4.69 2.71 -6.01
N ALA A 249 4.01 1.65 -5.56
CA ALA A 249 2.70 1.75 -4.90
C ALA A 249 2.75 2.40 -3.51
N ALA A 250 3.94 2.55 -2.90
CA ALA A 250 4.10 3.31 -1.66
C ALA A 250 4.04 4.83 -1.89
N CYS A 251 4.23 5.30 -3.13
CA CYS A 251 4.15 6.71 -3.48
C CYS A 251 2.72 7.23 -3.39
N GLY A 252 2.49 8.24 -2.56
CA GLY A 252 1.17 8.83 -2.33
C GLY A 252 0.69 8.56 -0.91
N PRO A 253 0.48 7.29 -0.50
CA PRO A 253 0.21 6.95 0.90
C PRO A 253 1.31 7.47 1.84
N PHE A 254 2.56 7.35 1.41
CA PHE A 254 3.72 7.94 2.06
C PHE A 254 4.17 9.20 1.34
N GLY A 255 4.76 10.12 2.09
CA GLY A 255 5.31 11.37 1.57
C GLY A 255 6.79 11.28 1.20
N THR A 256 7.53 10.34 1.79
CA THR A 256 8.87 9.94 1.33
C THR A 256 8.92 8.43 1.13
N VAL A 257 9.43 7.99 -0.01
CA VAL A 257 9.59 6.59 -0.39
C VAL A 257 10.98 6.42 -0.96
N LEU A 258 11.86 5.72 -0.23
CA LEU A 258 13.23 5.48 -0.65
C LEU A 258 13.47 3.98 -0.79
N GLY A 259 14.15 3.57 -1.85
CA GLY A 259 14.62 2.20 -2.04
C GLY A 259 16.07 2.14 -2.51
N PRO A 260 16.51 0.99 -3.05
CA PRO A 260 17.91 0.76 -3.41
C PRO A 260 18.48 1.67 -4.51
N ASN A 261 17.65 2.43 -5.21
CA ASN A 261 18.11 3.42 -6.18
C ASN A 261 18.25 4.83 -5.58
N ALA A 262 17.80 5.05 -4.34
CA ALA A 262 17.84 6.37 -3.71
C ALA A 262 19.26 6.77 -3.27
N ASN A 263 19.98 5.87 -2.59
CA ASN A 263 21.39 6.03 -2.18
C ASN A 263 21.93 4.73 -1.52
N ARG A 264 23.18 4.78 -1.05
CA ARG A 264 23.86 3.64 -0.39
C ARG A 264 23.21 3.17 0.92
N TYR A 265 22.49 4.03 1.63
CA TYR A 265 21.89 3.68 2.93
C TYR A 265 20.60 2.87 2.81
N HIS A 266 20.01 2.77 1.60
CA HIS A 266 18.71 2.13 1.38
C HIS A 266 18.84 0.90 0.45
N GLN A 267 20.02 0.30 0.36
CA GLN A 267 20.27 -0.84 -0.53
C GLN A 267 19.52 -2.11 -0.11
N ASP A 268 19.22 -2.24 1.18
CA ASP A 268 18.72 -3.47 1.79
C ASP A 268 17.29 -3.36 2.35
N HIS A 269 16.67 -2.18 2.26
CA HIS A 269 15.30 -1.95 2.74
C HIS A 269 14.61 -0.84 1.95
N PHE A 270 13.28 -0.77 2.12
CA PHE A 270 12.50 0.41 1.78
C PHE A 270 12.32 1.28 3.01
N HIS A 271 12.66 2.56 2.90
CA HIS A 271 12.33 3.58 3.92
C HIS A 271 11.06 4.31 3.47
N PHE A 272 10.04 4.30 4.33
CA PHE A 272 8.78 5.00 4.10
C PHE A 272 8.50 5.95 5.24
N ASP A 273 8.17 7.21 4.94
CA ASP A 273 7.70 8.17 5.94
C ASP A 273 6.55 9.04 5.46
N THR A 274 5.81 9.61 6.40
CA THR A 274 4.64 10.47 6.13
C THR A 274 4.97 11.96 6.24
N ALA A 275 6.23 12.36 6.05
CA ALA A 275 6.56 13.79 5.99
C ALA A 275 5.85 14.44 4.79
N ARG A 276 5.32 15.65 4.97
CA ARG A 276 4.64 16.38 3.90
C ARG A 276 5.56 17.44 3.33
N TYR A 277 5.58 17.56 2.00
CA TYR A 277 6.34 18.56 1.27
C TYR A 277 5.41 19.37 0.37
N ARG A 278 5.73 20.64 0.14
CA ARG A 278 4.98 21.50 -0.79
C ARG A 278 5.00 20.98 -2.23
N SER A 279 6.09 20.31 -2.62
CA SER A 279 6.29 19.72 -3.95
C SER A 279 5.60 18.35 -4.15
N GLY A 280 4.79 17.90 -3.19
CA GLY A 280 4.20 16.56 -3.19
C GLY A 280 5.17 15.47 -2.72
N THR A 281 4.81 14.21 -3.01
CA THR A 281 5.53 13.01 -2.57
C THR A 281 6.94 12.91 -3.17
N TYR A 282 7.93 12.58 -2.34
CA TYR A 282 9.29 12.28 -2.77
C TYR A 282 9.49 10.76 -2.93
N CYS A 283 9.69 10.29 -4.16
CA CYS A 283 9.92 8.87 -4.46
C CYS A 283 11.21 8.62 -5.22
N ARG A 284 12.09 7.75 -4.70
CA ARG A 284 13.37 7.37 -5.30
C ARG A 284 13.75 5.92 -5.07
#